data_AF-B9T026-F1
#
_entry.id   AF-B9T026-F1
#
_cell.length_a   1.000
_cell.length_b   1.000
_cell.length_c   1.000
_cell.angle_alpha   90.00
_cell.angle_beta   90.00
_cell.angle_gamma   90.00
#
_symmetry.space_group_name_H-M   'P 1'
#
loop_
_entity.id
_entity.type
_entity.pdbx_description
1 polymer ?
#
loop_
_entity_poly.entity_id
_entity_poly.type
_entity_poly.pdbx_seq_one_letter_code
_entity_poly.pdbx_strand_id
1 'polypeptide(L)'
;MRSEDFGKFTRRKRWSTIGEKIFEEWESRKLKYDIRIPNILISTYLRKGLMEKAETFVNRAISEGRKPDAITWYYLATGYLQNNQTEKAVEMMKKALEVSGSKLKSSSESLASCLEYLKGKGDLEKAEELIKLLLDNDIISLDIQEKLLNNIRAEKSQSDAISAFSDNSIFQSELS
;
A
#
# COMPACT_ATOMS: atom_id res chain seq x y z
N MET A 1 8.55 7.38 -33.68
CA MET A 1 9.00 6.75 -32.42
C MET A 1 10.51 6.52 -32.53
N ARG A 2 11.34 7.09 -31.65
CA ARG A 2 12.81 7.07 -31.79
C ARG A 2 13.38 5.69 -31.44
N SER A 3 14.40 5.26 -32.18
CA SER A 3 15.11 3.98 -32.04
C SER A 3 15.71 3.74 -30.64
N GLU A 4 15.90 4.79 -29.84
CA GLU A 4 16.39 4.71 -28.47
C GLU A 4 15.38 4.09 -27.48
N ASP A 5 14.07 4.21 -27.76
CA ASP A 5 13.02 3.65 -26.91
C ASP A 5 12.91 2.12 -27.06
N PHE A 6 13.20 1.61 -28.25
CA PHE A 6 13.19 0.17 -28.56
C PHE A 6 14.34 -0.58 -27.87
N GLY A 7 15.53 0.05 -27.76
CA GLY A 7 16.68 -0.50 -27.05
C GLY A 7 16.49 -0.56 -25.53
N LYS A 8 15.82 0.45 -24.94
CA LYS A 8 15.44 0.46 -23.52
C LYS A 8 14.35 -0.58 -23.23
N PHE A 9 13.39 -0.75 -24.16
CA PHE A 9 12.30 -1.72 -24.07
C PHE A 9 12.78 -3.19 -24.11
N THR A 10 13.69 -3.51 -25.04
CA THR A 10 14.25 -4.87 -25.19
C THR A 10 15.18 -5.27 -24.04
N ARG A 11 15.98 -4.33 -23.51
CA ARG A 11 16.78 -4.56 -22.29
C ARG A 11 15.87 -4.80 -21.08
N ARG A 12 14.86 -3.93 -20.82
CA ARG A 12 13.93 -4.09 -19.69
C ARG A 12 13.22 -5.44 -19.66
N LYS A 13 12.83 -5.97 -20.83
CA LYS A 13 12.19 -7.30 -20.97
C LYS A 13 13.18 -8.45 -20.69
N ARG A 14 14.39 -8.41 -21.25
CA ARG A 14 15.41 -9.47 -21.09
C ARG A 14 15.91 -9.68 -19.65
N TRP A 15 16.09 -8.59 -18.89
CA TRP A 15 16.50 -8.68 -17.48
C TRP A 15 15.42 -9.30 -16.58
N SER A 16 14.13 -9.19 -16.96
CA SER A 16 13.04 -9.91 -16.26
C SER A 16 13.27 -11.41 -16.38
N THR A 17 13.55 -11.88 -17.59
CA THR A 17 13.60 -13.30 -17.92
C THR A 17 14.83 -14.02 -17.36
N ILE A 18 15.98 -13.35 -17.26
CA ILE A 18 17.19 -13.97 -16.67
C ILE A 18 17.05 -14.06 -15.14
N GLY A 19 16.54 -13.02 -14.49
CA GLY A 19 16.28 -13.05 -13.05
C GLY A 19 15.25 -14.11 -12.66
N GLU A 20 14.19 -14.25 -13.46
CA GLU A 20 13.17 -15.31 -13.32
C GLU A 20 13.82 -16.71 -13.39
N LYS A 21 14.67 -16.98 -14.41
CA LYS A 21 15.36 -18.28 -14.55
C LYS A 21 16.32 -18.60 -13.41
N ILE A 22 17.10 -17.61 -12.96
CA ILE A 22 18.02 -17.80 -11.83
C ILE A 22 17.24 -18.10 -10.55
N PHE A 23 16.08 -17.47 -10.38
CA PHE A 23 15.20 -17.73 -9.25
C PHE A 23 14.61 -19.13 -9.29
N GLU A 24 14.11 -19.58 -10.44
CA GLU A 24 13.61 -20.95 -10.63
C GLU A 24 14.69 -22.00 -10.29
N GLU A 25 15.93 -21.75 -10.73
CA GLU A 25 17.07 -22.63 -10.41
C GLU A 25 17.42 -22.60 -8.91
N TRP A 26 17.38 -21.43 -8.27
CA TRP A 26 17.59 -21.31 -6.83
C TRP A 26 16.49 -22.04 -6.04
N GLU A 27 15.24 -21.89 -6.45
CA GLU A 27 14.06 -22.50 -5.85
C GLU A 27 14.09 -24.04 -5.99
N SER A 28 14.55 -24.56 -7.14
CA SER A 28 14.66 -26.00 -7.38
C SER A 28 15.74 -26.69 -6.54
N ARG A 29 16.74 -25.94 -6.06
CA ARG A 29 17.88 -26.48 -5.31
C ARG A 29 17.57 -26.86 -3.84
N LYS A 30 16.29 -26.80 -3.42
CA LYS A 30 15.83 -27.09 -2.04
C LYS A 30 16.66 -26.40 -0.96
N LEU A 31 17.19 -25.23 -1.28
CA LEU A 31 17.98 -24.42 -0.36
C LEU A 31 17.08 -23.87 0.74
N LYS A 32 17.67 -23.51 1.89
CA LYS A 32 16.96 -22.79 2.94
C LYS A 32 16.38 -21.52 2.34
N TYR A 33 15.05 -21.41 2.37
CA TYR A 33 14.34 -20.28 1.78
C TYR A 33 14.73 -18.97 2.46
N ASP A 34 15.15 -18.00 1.65
CA ASP A 34 15.53 -16.66 2.07
C ASP A 34 14.62 -15.65 1.38
N ILE A 35 13.72 -15.01 2.15
CA ILE A 35 12.72 -14.05 1.65
C ILE A 35 13.34 -12.81 0.99
N ARG A 36 14.63 -12.52 1.23
CA ARG A 36 15.32 -11.38 0.61
C ARG A 36 15.49 -11.57 -0.90
N ILE A 37 15.65 -12.80 -1.36
CA ILE A 37 15.80 -13.14 -2.77
C ILE A 37 14.52 -12.84 -3.58
N PRO A 38 13.33 -13.35 -3.20
CA PRO A 38 12.08 -12.98 -3.86
C PRO A 38 11.76 -11.47 -3.75
N ASN A 39 12.13 -10.79 -2.65
CA ASN A 39 11.97 -9.34 -2.53
C ASN A 39 12.75 -8.54 -3.58
N ILE A 40 13.90 -9.03 -4.04
CA ILE A 40 14.65 -8.42 -5.16
C ILE A 40 13.85 -8.51 -6.47
N LEU A 41 13.19 -9.64 -6.73
CA LEU A 41 12.34 -9.78 -7.92
C LEU A 41 11.10 -8.89 -7.84
N ILE A 42 10.41 -8.89 -6.70
CA ILE A 42 9.22 -8.06 -6.46
C ILE A 42 9.53 -6.58 -6.67
N SER A 43 10.57 -6.06 -6.01
CA SER A 43 11.00 -4.65 -6.21
C SER A 43 11.40 -4.35 -7.65
N THR A 44 11.93 -5.33 -8.38
CA THR A 44 12.30 -5.18 -9.79
C THR A 44 11.08 -5.15 -10.70
N TYR A 45 10.06 -5.96 -10.44
CA TYR A 45 8.78 -5.89 -11.16
C TYR A 45 8.10 -4.55 -10.96
N LEU A 46 8.02 -4.08 -9.72
CA LEU A 46 7.40 -2.80 -9.38
C LEU A 46 8.10 -1.62 -10.04
N ARG A 47 9.45 -1.55 -9.99
CA ARG A 47 10.23 -0.53 -10.70
C ARG A 47 10.05 -0.54 -12.22
N LYS A 48 9.57 -1.65 -12.78
CA LYS A 48 9.26 -1.79 -14.21
C LYS A 48 7.78 -1.53 -14.52
N GLY A 49 6.96 -1.18 -13.53
CA GLY A 49 5.51 -1.01 -13.66
C GLY A 49 4.76 -2.34 -13.85
N LEU A 50 5.38 -3.48 -13.54
CA LEU A 50 4.83 -4.82 -13.75
C LEU A 50 4.10 -5.29 -12.48
N MET A 51 3.08 -4.54 -12.04
CA MET A 51 2.37 -4.79 -10.78
C MET A 51 1.71 -6.18 -10.75
N GLU A 52 1.03 -6.58 -11.82
CA GLU A 52 0.37 -7.89 -11.91
C GLU A 52 1.35 -9.06 -11.74
N LYS A 53 2.58 -8.92 -12.27
CA LYS A 53 3.63 -9.92 -12.07
C LYS A 53 4.08 -9.97 -10.61
N ALA A 54 4.24 -8.81 -9.97
CA ALA A 54 4.59 -8.75 -8.55
C ALA A 54 3.52 -9.41 -7.68
N GLU A 55 2.25 -9.12 -7.93
CA GLU A 55 1.10 -9.71 -7.23
C GLU A 55 1.03 -11.23 -7.44
N THR A 56 1.11 -11.68 -8.70
CA THR A 56 1.11 -13.11 -9.03
C THR A 56 2.24 -13.86 -8.33
N PHE A 57 3.42 -13.24 -8.27
CA PHE A 57 4.58 -13.84 -7.65
C PHE A 57 4.44 -13.97 -6.12
N VAL A 58 3.90 -12.93 -5.44
CA VAL A 58 3.60 -12.99 -4.01
C VAL A 58 2.52 -14.03 -3.72
N ASN A 59 1.46 -14.08 -4.52
CA ASN A 59 0.39 -15.05 -4.36
C ASN A 59 0.89 -16.50 -4.52
N ARG A 60 1.78 -16.74 -5.50
CA ARG A 60 2.44 -18.04 -5.66
C ARG A 60 3.23 -18.42 -4.41
N ALA A 61 4.06 -17.51 -3.90
CA ALA A 61 4.84 -17.76 -2.68
C ALA A 61 3.93 -18.12 -1.48
N ILE A 62 2.81 -17.42 -1.31
CA ILE A 62 1.83 -17.74 -0.26
C ILE A 62 1.21 -19.13 -0.47
N SER A 63 0.84 -19.48 -1.70
CA SER A 63 0.26 -20.79 -2.03
C SER A 63 1.21 -21.96 -1.76
N GLU A 64 2.52 -21.72 -1.83
CA GLU A 64 3.57 -22.68 -1.52
C GLU A 64 3.92 -22.71 -0.01
N GLY A 65 3.14 -22.02 0.82
CA GLY A 65 3.32 -21.96 2.27
C GLY A 65 4.45 -21.03 2.72
N ARG A 66 4.98 -20.17 1.84
CA ARG A 66 5.95 -19.14 2.22
C ARG A 66 5.22 -17.98 2.90
N LYS A 67 5.91 -17.34 3.86
CA LYS A 67 5.40 -16.17 4.57
C LYS A 67 6.08 -14.91 4.01
N PRO A 68 5.34 -14.04 3.30
CA PRO A 68 5.83 -12.72 2.96
C PRO A 68 6.22 -11.93 4.21
N ASP A 69 7.29 -11.15 4.12
CA ASP A 69 7.70 -10.26 5.20
C ASP A 69 7.06 -8.87 5.03
N ALA A 70 7.26 -8.01 6.02
CA ALA A 70 6.71 -6.66 6.00
C ALA A 70 7.18 -5.83 4.80
N ILE A 71 8.41 -6.04 4.34
CA ILE A 71 8.96 -5.39 3.15
C ILE A 71 8.19 -5.82 1.90
N THR A 72 7.84 -7.11 1.79
CA THR A 72 7.02 -7.63 0.69
C THR A 72 5.69 -6.89 0.57
N TRP A 73 4.97 -6.77 1.69
CA TRP A 73 3.68 -6.08 1.74
C TRP A 73 3.81 -4.58 1.48
N TYR A 74 4.84 -3.94 2.03
CA TYR A 74 5.14 -2.54 1.76
C TYR A 74 5.41 -2.28 0.28
N TYR A 75 6.17 -3.15 -0.38
CA TYR A 75 6.40 -3.07 -1.82
C TYR A 75 5.09 -3.15 -2.61
N LEU A 76 4.22 -4.11 -2.31
CA LEU A 76 2.90 -4.16 -2.95
C LEU A 76 2.08 -2.90 -2.69
N ALA A 77 2.09 -2.36 -1.46
CA ALA A 77 1.38 -1.13 -1.13
C ALA A 77 1.85 0.05 -2.00
N THR A 78 3.17 0.25 -2.11
CA THR A 78 3.74 1.31 -2.96
C THR A 78 3.44 1.11 -4.44
N GLY A 79 3.44 -0.14 -4.92
CA GLY A 79 3.04 -0.47 -6.29
C GLY A 79 1.58 -0.14 -6.57
N TYR A 80 0.68 -0.42 -5.62
CA TYR A 80 -0.73 -0.06 -5.73
C TYR A 80 -0.95 1.45 -5.73
N LEU A 81 -0.20 2.21 -4.91
CA LEU A 81 -0.24 3.69 -4.94
C LEU A 81 0.15 4.23 -6.31
N GLN A 82 1.23 3.72 -6.90
CA GLN A 82 1.70 4.13 -8.23
C GLN A 82 0.69 3.83 -9.34
N ASN A 83 -0.18 2.85 -9.13
CA ASN A 83 -1.23 2.46 -10.06
C ASN A 83 -2.61 3.07 -9.74
N ASN A 84 -2.69 4.02 -8.81
CA ASN A 84 -3.95 4.62 -8.32
C ASN A 84 -4.95 3.60 -7.75
N GLN A 85 -4.46 2.45 -7.27
CA GLN A 85 -5.26 1.40 -6.63
C GLN A 85 -5.21 1.58 -5.11
N THR A 86 -5.53 2.78 -4.62
CA THR A 86 -5.24 3.21 -3.25
C THR A 86 -5.95 2.38 -2.18
N GLU A 87 -7.12 1.81 -2.47
CA GLU A 87 -7.79 0.89 -1.55
C GLU A 87 -6.97 -0.37 -1.27
N LYS A 88 -6.45 -1.01 -2.32
CA LYS A 88 -5.53 -2.14 -2.18
C LYS A 88 -4.23 -1.73 -1.50
N ALA A 89 -3.76 -0.51 -1.77
CA ALA A 89 -2.56 0.03 -1.12
C ALA A 89 -2.72 0.14 0.39
N VAL A 90 -3.85 0.64 0.87
CA VAL A 90 -4.17 0.73 2.30
C VAL A 90 -4.16 -0.65 2.94
N GLU A 91 -4.82 -1.64 2.31
CA GLU A 91 -4.86 -3.01 2.84
C GLU A 91 -3.45 -3.62 2.96
N MET A 92 -2.63 -3.47 1.93
CA MET A 92 -1.26 -3.99 1.97
C MET A 92 -0.38 -3.23 2.98
N MET A 93 -0.61 -1.94 3.17
CA MET A 93 0.11 -1.15 4.17
C MET A 93 -0.21 -1.63 5.59
N LYS A 94 -1.49 -1.90 5.89
CA LYS A 94 -1.89 -2.48 7.18
C LYS A 94 -1.21 -3.83 7.42
N LYS A 95 -1.23 -4.74 6.44
CA LYS A 95 -0.52 -6.02 6.50
C LYS A 95 0.99 -5.85 6.74
N ALA A 96 1.61 -4.85 6.11
CA ALA A 96 3.01 -4.55 6.33
C ALA A 96 3.30 -4.16 7.79
N LEU A 97 2.46 -3.28 8.37
CA LEU A 97 2.60 -2.81 9.74
C LEU A 97 2.33 -3.92 10.77
N GLU A 98 1.33 -4.77 10.52
CA GLU A 98 1.03 -5.92 11.37
C GLU A 98 2.17 -6.95 11.44
N VAL A 99 2.87 -7.17 10.32
CA VAL A 99 3.97 -8.15 10.23
C VAL A 99 5.30 -7.58 10.71
N SER A 100 5.49 -6.26 10.64
CA SER A 100 6.80 -5.62 10.81
C SER A 100 7.32 -5.56 12.24
N GLY A 101 6.46 -5.23 13.21
CA GLY A 101 6.93 -4.56 14.43
C GLY A 101 7.71 -3.27 14.11
N SER A 102 8.44 -2.72 15.09
CA SER A 102 9.08 -1.38 15.07
C SER A 102 10.25 -1.15 14.08
N LYS A 103 10.36 -1.93 13.00
CA LYS A 103 11.48 -1.85 12.03
C LYS A 103 11.08 -1.49 10.59
N LEU A 104 9.80 -1.22 10.30
CA LEU A 104 9.41 -0.80 8.95
C LEU A 104 9.90 0.63 8.72
N LYS A 105 10.84 0.80 7.79
CA LYS A 105 11.15 2.12 7.24
C LYS A 105 10.20 2.40 6.08
N SER A 106 8.93 2.66 6.39
CA SER A 106 7.95 3.13 5.41
C SER A 106 8.26 4.58 5.03
N SER A 107 7.98 4.92 3.76
CA SER A 107 8.01 6.32 3.34
C SER A 107 6.84 7.07 3.99
N SER A 108 7.13 8.22 4.61
CA SER A 108 6.11 9.14 5.11
C SER A 108 5.12 9.55 4.01
N GLU A 109 5.58 9.63 2.76
CA GLU A 109 4.77 9.97 1.60
C GLU A 109 3.73 8.88 1.28
N SER A 110 4.14 7.61 1.29
CA SER A 110 3.21 6.50 1.02
C SER A 110 2.14 6.37 2.09
N LEU A 111 2.49 6.67 3.35
CA LEU A 111 1.54 6.71 4.46
C LEU A 111 0.60 7.90 4.37
N ALA A 112 1.11 9.08 4.03
CA ALA A 112 0.30 10.28 3.81
C ALA A 112 -0.74 10.06 2.71
N SER A 113 -0.35 9.50 1.56
CA SER A 113 -1.29 9.19 0.47
C SER A 113 -2.40 8.22 0.89
N CYS A 114 -2.08 7.21 1.71
CA CYS A 114 -3.09 6.30 2.27
C CYS A 114 -4.07 7.02 3.21
N LEU A 115 -3.57 7.90 4.09
CA LEU A 115 -4.40 8.66 5.02
C LEU A 115 -5.29 9.68 4.30
N GLU A 116 -4.74 10.41 3.32
CA GLU A 116 -5.51 11.36 2.50
C GLU A 116 -6.61 10.67 1.70
N TYR A 117 -6.34 9.47 1.17
CA TYR A 117 -7.35 8.68 0.47
C TYR A 117 -8.49 8.24 1.40
N LEU A 118 -8.17 7.71 2.58
CA LEU A 118 -9.19 7.28 3.54
C LEU A 118 -10.02 8.46 4.02
N LYS A 119 -9.37 9.60 4.25
CA LYS A 119 -10.01 10.87 4.58
C LYS A 119 -10.97 11.33 3.47
N GLY A 120 -10.52 11.36 2.21
CA GLY A 120 -11.36 11.74 1.06
C GLY A 120 -12.52 10.78 0.79
N LYS A 121 -12.39 9.49 1.13
CA LYS A 121 -13.47 8.50 1.04
C LYS A 121 -14.48 8.61 2.20
N GLY A 122 -14.15 9.37 3.26
CA GLY A 122 -14.93 9.39 4.50
C GLY A 122 -14.81 8.12 5.33
N ASP A 123 -13.84 7.25 5.04
CA ASP A 123 -13.61 5.99 5.75
C ASP A 123 -12.72 6.26 6.99
N LEU A 124 -13.28 7.04 7.91
CA LEU A 124 -12.58 7.57 9.08
C LEU A 124 -12.16 6.44 10.03
N GLU A 125 -12.93 5.36 10.08
CA GLU A 125 -12.64 4.18 10.90
C GLU A 125 -11.32 3.52 10.47
N LYS A 126 -11.14 3.28 9.17
CA LYS A 126 -9.87 2.75 8.65
C LYS A 126 -8.72 3.74 8.81
N ALA A 127 -8.99 5.04 8.75
CA ALA A 127 -7.98 6.07 8.96
C ALA A 127 -7.50 6.09 10.42
N GLU A 128 -8.42 6.03 11.39
CA GLU A 128 -8.08 5.93 12.82
C GLU A 128 -7.31 4.64 13.12
N GLU A 129 -7.72 3.51 12.54
CA GLU A 129 -7.01 2.23 12.68
C GLU A 129 -5.58 2.30 12.13
N LEU A 130 -5.40 2.89 10.95
CA LEU A 130 -4.07 3.08 10.36
C LEU A 130 -3.20 3.98 11.26
N ILE A 131 -3.74 5.07 11.81
CA ILE A 131 -3.02 5.96 12.73
C ILE A 131 -2.58 5.23 14.01
N LYS A 132 -3.43 4.34 14.57
CA LYS A 132 -3.05 3.51 15.72
C LYS A 132 -1.90 2.57 15.38
N LEU A 133 -1.98 1.88 14.24
CA LEU A 133 -0.89 1.01 13.77
C LEU A 133 0.43 1.75 13.57
N LEU A 134 0.38 3.03 13.14
CA LEU A 134 1.58 3.86 13.02
C LEU A 134 2.22 4.19 14.37
N LEU A 135 1.40 4.41 15.41
CA LEU A 135 1.91 4.60 16.77
C LEU A 135 2.54 3.30 17.29
N ASP A 136 1.83 2.18 17.15
CA ASP A 136 2.27 0.89 17.69
C ASP A 136 3.59 0.39 17.07
N ASN A 137 3.94 0.91 15.88
CA ASN A 137 5.19 0.62 15.18
C ASN A 137 6.27 1.71 15.39
N ASP A 138 6.07 2.64 16.32
CA ASP A 138 6.97 3.78 16.61
C ASP A 138 7.25 4.67 15.38
N ILE A 139 6.35 4.69 14.39
CA ILE A 139 6.51 5.49 13.15
C ILE A 139 6.12 6.95 13.42
N ILE A 140 5.12 7.17 14.27
CA ILE A 140 4.67 8.49 14.69
C ILE A 140 4.69 8.61 16.22
N SER A 141 4.88 9.82 16.74
CA SER A 141 4.75 10.08 18.18
C SER A 141 3.28 10.22 18.59
N LEU A 142 3.00 10.04 19.90
CA LEU A 142 1.68 10.30 20.49
C LEU A 142 1.16 11.71 20.17
N ASP A 143 2.03 12.74 20.22
CA ASP A 143 1.64 14.12 19.91
C ASP A 143 1.18 14.29 18.45
N ILE A 144 1.80 13.57 17.51
CA ILE A 144 1.41 13.58 16.09
C ILE A 144 0.10 12.79 15.92
N GLN A 145 -0.04 11.67 16.63
CA GLN A 145 -1.23 10.85 16.60
C GLN A 145 -2.48 11.64 17.04
N GLU A 146 -2.41 12.35 18.16
CA GLU A 146 -3.54 13.16 18.67
C GLU A 146 -3.94 14.25 17.66
N LYS A 147 -2.96 14.91 17.04
CA LYS A 147 -3.22 15.92 16.00
C LYS A 147 -3.91 15.32 14.78
N LEU A 148 -3.48 14.15 14.32
CA LEU A 148 -4.08 13.46 13.18
C LEU A 148 -5.51 13.01 13.50
N LEU A 149 -5.74 12.43 14.68
CA LEU A 149 -7.08 12.03 15.12
C LEU A 149 -8.02 13.23 15.26
N ASN A 150 -7.55 14.34 15.85
CA ASN A 150 -8.34 15.56 15.96
C ASN A 150 -8.68 16.16 14.61
N ASN A 151 -7.78 16.12 13.63
CA ASN A 151 -8.04 16.59 12.26
C ASN A 151 -9.15 15.76 11.59
N ILE A 152 -9.08 14.44 11.70
CA ILE A 152 -10.09 13.51 11.14
C ILE A 152 -11.46 13.72 11.82
N ARG A 153 -11.48 13.90 13.14
CA ARG A 153 -12.72 14.12 13.90
C ARG A 153 -13.36 15.48 13.65
N ALA A 154 -12.56 16.52 13.48
CA ALA A 154 -13.06 17.86 13.16
C ALA A 154 -13.81 17.89 11.83
N GLU A 155 -13.32 17.15 10.83
CA GLU A 155 -14.00 17.04 9.54
C GLU A 155 -15.26 16.18 9.60
N LYS A 156 -15.27 15.12 10.42
CA LYS A 156 -16.49 14.35 10.70
C LYS A 156 -17.61 15.27 11.20
N SER A 157 -17.29 16.08 12.22
CA SER A 157 -18.25 17.03 12.80
C SER A 157 -18.74 18.07 11.80
N GLN A 158 -17.88 18.51 10.85
CA GLN A 158 -18.30 19.41 9.77
C GLN A 158 -19.22 18.71 8.77
N SER A 159 -18.90 17.49 8.37
CA SER A 159 -19.73 16.68 7.47
C SER A 159 -21.12 16.42 8.07
N ASP A 160 -21.18 16.02 9.35
CA ASP A 160 -22.43 15.75 10.06
C ASP A 160 -23.28 17.03 10.23
N ALA A 161 -22.63 18.18 10.45
CA ALA A 161 -23.32 19.46 10.53
C ALA A 161 -23.92 19.89 9.18
N ILE A 162 -23.21 19.64 8.07
CA ILE A 162 -23.69 19.93 6.71
C ILE A 162 -24.88 19.02 6.35
N SER A 163 -24.81 17.71 6.66
CA SER A 163 -25.91 16.78 6.38
C SER A 163 -27.16 17.11 7.19
N ALA A 164 -27.02 17.45 8.47
CA ALA A 164 -28.14 17.89 9.30
C ALA A 164 -28.79 19.19 8.78
N PHE A 165 -27.99 20.10 8.23
CA PHE A 165 -28.51 21.33 7.62
C PHE A 165 -29.28 21.03 6.32
N SER A 166 -28.76 20.15 5.45
CA SER A 166 -29.47 19.78 4.22
C SER A 166 -30.78 19.07 4.51
N ASP A 167 -30.81 18.14 5.46
CA ASP A 167 -32.02 17.41 5.81
C ASP A 167 -33.12 18.36 6.32
N ASN A 168 -32.76 19.30 7.20
CA ASN A 168 -33.71 20.27 7.74
C ASN A 168 -34.26 21.24 6.67
N SER A 169 -33.47 21.56 5.64
CA SER A 169 -33.92 22.41 4.52
C SER A 169 -34.91 21.71 3.58
N ILE A 170 -34.79 20.39 3.40
CA ILE A 170 -35.73 19.59 2.59
C ILE A 170 -37.09 19.53 3.27
N PHE A 171 -37.14 19.27 4.58
CA PHE A 171 -38.40 19.23 5.34
C PHE A 171 -39.16 20.56 5.38
N GLN A 172 -38.46 21.70 5.28
CA GLN A 172 -39.15 23.00 5.21
C GLN A 172 -39.74 23.31 3.83
N SER A 173 -39.29 22.64 2.77
CA SER A 173 -39.81 22.83 1.40
C SER A 173 -41.05 21.99 1.08
N GLU A 174 -41.34 20.93 1.85
CA GLU A 174 -42.55 20.10 1.70
C GLU A 174 -43.75 20.63 2.50
N LEU A 175 -43.55 21.67 3.33
CA LEU A 175 -44.58 22.27 4.18
C LEU A 175 -45.11 23.63 3.68
N SER A 176 -44.69 24.09 2.50
CA SER A 176 -45.18 25.31 1.82
C SER A 176 -45.89 24.99 0.51
#